data_AF-A0A2C5XX56-F1
#
_entry.id   AF-A0A2C5XX56-F1
#
_cell.length_a   1.000
_cell.length_b   1.000
_cell.length_c   1.000
_cell.angle_alpha   90.00
_cell.angle_beta   90.00
_cell.angle_gamma   90.00
#
_symmetry.space_group_name_H-M   'P 1'
#
loop_
_entity.id
_entity.type
_entity.pdbx_description
1 polymer ?
#
loop_
_entity_poly.entity_id
_entity_poly.type
_entity_poly.pdbx_seq_one_letter_code
_entity_poly.pdbx_strand_id
1 'polypeptide(L)'
;MAVGIASGALGAAAAWKTMTARGLGFYSDEASLERFSPAETDAEARRVEEIIDKHPLAAEMRQRPEMKESRPHMRMPAEYRARSMTGGALSGAGKVPVPARTWIEAGGKSLVSIVYVGDQLCGHPGLVHGGFLATMLDEGLAWCCFEAMPHKIGVTARLAIDYRKPTPANSFLVNITWHAGLARSERNQLRNQRGLTIWFTGLSASGKSTVATALEQHLLHLGYAAYRLDGDNVRFGLNKDLGFSEADRVENIRRVSEVAKLFADSSTIAITAFISPYRADRALARRLHDEAGSNDDNDAIPFVEVFVDVPLHVAEQRDPKGLYKKARAGDIKDFTGISAPYEEPIDPEITIRTHESSVEDCVAQITRWLAEKGYIKLPQ
;
A
#
# COMPACT_ATOMS: atom_id res chain seq x y z
N MET A 1 -29.36 -8.91 -0.04
CA MET A 1 -30.33 -7.85 0.32
C MET A 1 -29.83 -7.17 1.59
N ALA A 2 -29.14 -6.04 1.45
CA ALA A 2 -28.78 -5.17 2.57
C ALA A 2 -29.54 -3.86 2.36
N VAL A 3 -30.51 -3.60 3.24
CA VAL A 3 -31.26 -2.35 3.25
C VAL A 3 -30.39 -1.32 3.96
N GLY A 4 -29.56 -0.62 3.18
CA GLY A 4 -28.86 0.58 3.63
C GLY A 4 -29.76 1.78 3.44
N ILE A 5 -30.19 2.42 4.54
CA ILE A 5 -30.87 3.72 4.48
C ILE A 5 -29.83 4.75 4.03
N ALA A 6 -29.82 5.07 2.74
CA ALA A 6 -29.05 6.18 2.21
C ALA A 6 -29.80 7.50 2.53
N SER A 7 -29.47 8.12 3.67
CA SER A 7 -29.83 9.51 3.92
C SER A 7 -28.88 10.43 3.14
N GLY A 8 -29.09 10.53 1.82
CA GLY A 8 -28.41 11.50 0.97
C GLY A 8 -29.04 12.88 1.13
N ALA A 9 -28.27 13.85 1.63
CA ALA A 9 -28.72 15.23 1.74
C ALA A 9 -28.79 15.89 0.35
N LEU A 10 -29.97 15.85 -0.29
CA LEU A 10 -30.35 16.63 -1.47
C LEU A 10 -30.11 18.16 -1.30
N GLY A 11 -29.77 18.64 -0.11
CA GLY A 11 -29.60 20.06 0.22
C GLY A 11 -28.16 20.59 0.20
N ALA A 12 -27.10 19.77 0.17
CA ALA A 12 -25.73 20.25 0.41
C ALA A 12 -25.22 21.18 -0.72
N ALA A 13 -25.42 20.79 -1.98
CA ALA A 13 -24.99 21.59 -3.13
C ALA A 13 -25.83 22.86 -3.33
N ALA A 14 -27.13 22.80 -3.04
CA ALA A 14 -28.03 23.95 -3.09
C ALA A 14 -27.69 24.96 -1.99
N ALA A 15 -27.48 24.49 -0.75
CA ALA A 15 -27.03 25.32 0.36
C ALA A 15 -25.68 25.99 0.06
N TRP A 16 -24.72 25.26 -0.52
CA TRP A 16 -23.41 25.79 -0.91
C TRP A 16 -23.50 26.95 -1.92
N LYS A 17 -24.33 26.81 -2.97
CA LYS A 17 -24.61 27.87 -3.95
C LYS A 17 -25.31 29.07 -3.32
N THR A 18 -26.26 28.84 -2.42
CA THR A 18 -26.98 29.93 -1.74
C THR A 18 -26.08 30.69 -0.76
N MET A 19 -25.14 30.00 -0.11
CA MET A 19 -24.17 30.61 0.83
C MET A 19 -23.13 31.48 0.11
N THR A 20 -22.55 30.99 -0.98
CA THR A 20 -21.62 31.77 -1.82
C THR A 20 -22.30 33.01 -2.41
N ALA A 21 -23.56 32.91 -2.82
CA ALA A 21 -24.36 34.04 -3.31
C ALA A 21 -24.69 35.12 -2.26
N ARG A 22 -24.57 34.82 -0.95
CA ARG A 22 -24.80 35.77 0.16
C ARG A 22 -23.51 36.40 0.71
N GLY A 23 -22.37 36.24 0.04
CA GLY A 23 -21.08 36.77 0.50
C GLY A 23 -20.45 35.98 1.65
N LEU A 24 -20.99 34.79 1.98
CA LEU A 24 -20.48 33.87 3.00
C LEU A 24 -19.54 32.82 2.41
N GLY A 25 -18.83 33.17 1.33
CA GLY A 25 -17.86 32.30 0.66
C GLY A 25 -16.65 32.01 1.55
N PHE A 26 -15.96 30.90 1.25
CA PHE A 26 -14.70 30.60 1.91
C PHE A 26 -13.62 31.59 1.46
N TYR A 27 -12.79 32.04 2.40
CA TYR A 27 -11.63 32.88 2.12
C TYR A 27 -10.52 32.04 1.44
N SER A 28 -9.61 32.72 0.75
CA SER A 28 -8.45 32.05 0.13
C SER A 28 -7.51 31.47 1.18
N ASP A 29 -6.61 30.59 0.75
CA ASP A 29 -5.61 29.99 1.63
C ASP A 29 -4.69 31.07 2.22
N GLU A 30 -4.28 32.07 1.43
CA GLU A 30 -3.46 33.20 1.87
C GLU A 30 -4.20 34.06 2.89
N ALA A 31 -5.44 34.45 2.58
CA ALA A 31 -6.28 35.23 3.48
C ALA A 31 -6.54 34.48 4.80
N SER A 32 -6.61 33.14 4.77
CA SER A 32 -6.81 32.35 5.99
C SER A 32 -5.66 32.47 6.99
N LEU A 33 -4.43 32.72 6.52
CA LEU A 33 -3.25 32.86 7.36
C LEU A 33 -3.27 34.15 8.17
N GLU A 34 -3.81 35.23 7.60
CA GLU A 34 -3.89 36.57 8.22
C GLU A 34 -5.08 36.72 9.17
N ARG A 35 -6.09 35.85 9.05
CA ARG A 35 -7.36 35.92 9.80
C ARG A 35 -7.29 35.41 11.24
N PHE A 36 -6.10 35.01 11.70
CA PHE A 36 -5.86 34.64 13.08
C PHE A 36 -4.59 35.32 13.59
N SER A 37 -4.71 36.05 14.69
CA SER A 37 -3.59 36.52 15.47
C SER A 37 -3.91 36.28 16.95
N PRO A 38 -3.03 35.59 17.71
CA PRO A 38 -3.21 35.43 19.14
C PRO A 38 -3.36 36.79 19.83
N ALA A 39 -4.28 36.89 20.80
CA ALA A 39 -4.41 38.11 21.60
C ALA A 39 -3.13 38.37 22.41
N GLU A 40 -2.79 39.64 22.64
CA GLU A 40 -1.60 40.01 23.45
C GLU A 40 -1.67 39.45 24.88
N THR A 41 -2.87 39.28 25.41
CA THR A 41 -3.12 38.71 26.74
C THR A 41 -3.04 37.18 26.76
N ASP A 42 -3.04 36.51 25.60
CA ASP A 42 -3.00 35.05 25.49
C ASP A 42 -1.56 34.58 25.28
N ALA A 43 -0.84 34.35 26.39
CA ALA A 43 0.54 33.89 26.36
C ALA A 43 0.69 32.46 25.81
N GLU A 44 -0.31 31.60 26.02
CA GLU A 44 -0.28 30.22 25.55
C GLU A 44 -0.40 30.16 24.03
N ALA A 45 -1.41 30.84 23.46
CA ALA A 45 -1.63 30.85 22.02
C ALA A 45 -0.43 31.47 21.28
N ARG A 46 0.19 32.53 21.82
CA ARG A 46 1.42 33.11 21.25
C ARG A 46 2.59 32.14 21.25
N ARG A 47 2.83 31.45 22.38
CA ARG A 47 3.88 30.43 22.48
C ARG A 47 3.66 29.30 21.47
N VAL A 48 2.42 28.82 21.37
CA VAL A 48 2.04 27.75 20.44
C VAL A 48 2.25 28.18 18.99
N GLU A 49 1.78 29.37 18.62
CA GLU A 49 1.95 29.94 17.28
C GLU A 49 3.42 30.03 16.89
N GLU A 50 4.25 30.58 17.78
CA GLU A 50 5.70 30.73 17.56
C GLU A 50 6.39 29.37 17.36
N ILE A 51 6.01 28.35 18.14
CA ILE A 51 6.57 27.01 18.01
C ILE A 51 6.18 26.38 16.66
N ILE A 52 4.92 26.51 16.25
CA ILE A 52 4.47 25.98 14.94
C ILE A 52 5.23 26.66 13.81
N ASP A 53 5.38 27.98 13.87
CA ASP A 53 6.05 28.74 12.80
C ASP A 53 7.53 28.44 12.66
N LYS A 54 8.21 28.19 13.78
CA LYS A 54 9.63 27.81 13.82
C LYS A 54 9.86 26.31 13.67
N HIS A 55 8.79 25.51 13.55
CA HIS A 55 8.92 24.07 13.47
C HIS A 55 9.67 23.65 12.18
N PRO A 56 10.67 22.75 12.24
CA PRO A 56 11.43 22.33 11.05
C PRO A 56 10.54 21.83 9.90
N LEU A 57 9.49 21.08 10.22
CA LEU A 57 8.52 20.61 9.23
C LEU A 57 7.77 21.76 8.54
N ALA A 58 7.43 22.83 9.26
CA ALA A 58 6.77 24.00 8.66
C ALA A 58 7.72 24.70 7.67
N ALA A 59 9.00 24.86 8.04
CA ALA A 59 10.03 25.39 7.15
C ALA A 59 10.24 24.51 5.91
N GLU A 60 10.23 23.18 6.08
CA GLU A 60 10.32 22.21 4.98
C GLU A 60 9.12 22.32 4.04
N MET A 61 7.89 22.33 4.56
CA MET A 61 6.69 22.41 3.72
C MET A 61 6.62 23.73 2.94
N ARG A 62 7.11 24.85 3.50
CA ARG A 62 7.21 26.14 2.79
C ARG A 62 8.22 26.15 1.65
N GLN A 63 9.17 25.22 1.63
CA GLN A 63 10.14 25.06 0.53
C GLN A 63 9.59 24.21 -0.63
N ARG A 64 8.45 23.53 -0.43
CA ARG A 64 7.83 22.66 -1.43
C ARG A 64 6.82 23.43 -2.28
N PRO A 65 7.11 23.73 -3.57
CA PRO A 65 6.23 24.56 -4.40
C PRO A 65 4.85 23.93 -4.68
N GLU A 66 4.72 22.61 -4.55
CA GLU A 66 3.47 21.87 -4.71
C GLU A 66 2.53 21.97 -3.50
N MET A 67 3.03 22.43 -2.36
CA MET A 67 2.29 22.52 -1.10
C MET A 67 1.71 23.92 -0.89
N LYS A 68 0.42 24.01 -0.60
CA LYS A 68 -0.26 25.26 -0.26
C LYS A 68 -0.53 25.35 1.24
N GLU A 69 0.08 26.35 1.88
CA GLU A 69 -0.11 26.64 3.29
C GLU A 69 -1.44 27.37 3.53
N SER A 70 -2.20 26.94 4.54
CA SER A 70 -3.45 27.56 4.93
C SER A 70 -3.77 27.29 6.42
N ARG A 71 -4.82 27.96 6.91
CA ARG A 71 -5.55 27.62 8.13
C ARG A 71 -6.97 27.24 7.75
N PRO A 72 -7.31 25.95 7.56
CA PRO A 72 -8.60 25.54 6.97
C PRO A 72 -9.82 26.15 7.66
N HIS A 73 -9.86 26.16 8.99
CA HIS A 73 -10.94 26.80 9.76
C HIS A 73 -11.00 28.32 9.60
N MET A 74 -9.88 28.97 9.29
CA MET A 74 -9.82 30.40 8.98
C MET A 74 -10.14 30.68 7.51
N ARG A 75 -10.54 29.68 6.72
CA ARG A 75 -11.22 29.91 5.44
C ARG A 75 -12.72 30.07 5.64
N MET A 76 -13.27 29.66 6.78
CA MET A 76 -14.70 29.79 7.08
C MET A 76 -15.05 31.18 7.63
N PRO A 77 -16.25 31.71 7.34
CA PRO A 77 -16.81 32.84 8.08
C PRO A 77 -16.95 32.52 9.59
N ALA A 78 -16.78 33.53 10.45
CA ALA A 78 -16.76 33.34 11.90
C ALA A 78 -18.06 32.74 12.46
N GLU A 79 -19.21 33.15 11.93
CA GLU A 79 -20.53 32.64 12.32
C GLU A 79 -20.69 31.14 12.04
N TYR A 80 -20.09 30.64 10.96
CA TYR A 80 -20.11 29.23 10.60
C TYR A 80 -19.11 28.44 11.46
N ARG A 81 -17.90 28.97 11.61
CA ARG A 81 -16.85 28.38 12.44
C ARG A 81 -17.30 28.20 13.89
N ALA A 82 -18.05 29.15 14.44
CA ALA A 82 -18.61 29.06 15.80
C ALA A 82 -19.56 27.86 16.00
N ARG A 83 -20.13 27.32 14.92
CA ARG A 83 -20.99 26.13 14.90
C ARG A 83 -20.24 24.86 14.49
N SER A 84 -18.95 24.95 14.18
CA SER A 84 -18.09 23.81 13.88
C SER A 84 -17.61 23.15 15.18
N MET A 85 -17.48 21.82 15.14
CA MET A 85 -16.95 21.06 16.27
C MET A 85 -15.49 21.42 16.54
N THR A 86 -14.61 21.25 15.54
CA THR A 86 -13.16 21.46 15.67
C THR A 86 -12.76 22.94 15.53
N GLY A 87 -13.49 23.70 14.71
CA GLY A 87 -13.26 25.14 14.56
C GLY A 87 -13.85 26.00 15.69
N GLY A 88 -14.81 25.46 16.45
CA GLY A 88 -15.57 26.16 17.48
C GLY A 88 -15.53 25.47 18.84
N ALA A 89 -16.37 24.45 19.06
CA ALA A 89 -16.57 23.85 20.39
C ALA A 89 -15.27 23.32 21.04
N LEU A 90 -14.34 22.82 20.22
CA LEU A 90 -13.05 22.26 20.62
C LEU A 90 -11.87 23.24 20.46
N SER A 91 -12.12 24.49 20.10
CA SER A 91 -11.08 25.53 20.03
C SER A 91 -11.04 26.39 21.30
N GLY A 92 -9.92 27.09 21.50
CA GLY A 92 -9.67 27.97 22.63
C GLY A 92 -8.68 27.41 23.67
N ALA A 93 -8.45 28.22 24.71
CA ALA A 93 -7.50 27.94 25.79
C ALA A 93 -7.76 26.58 26.47
N GLY A 94 -6.69 25.84 26.77
CA GLY A 94 -6.77 24.47 27.30
C GLY A 94 -7.28 23.41 26.31
N LYS A 95 -7.70 23.80 25.10
CA LYS A 95 -8.13 22.89 24.02
C LYS A 95 -7.22 23.04 22.80
N VAL A 96 -7.73 23.58 21.69
CA VAL A 96 -6.94 23.98 20.52
C VAL A 96 -6.86 25.52 20.51
N PRO A 97 -5.86 26.13 21.18
CA PRO A 97 -5.76 27.59 21.35
C PRO A 97 -5.41 28.32 20.05
N VAL A 98 -4.78 27.62 19.11
CA VAL A 98 -4.35 28.14 17.82
C VAL A 98 -4.92 27.22 16.73
N PRO A 99 -5.58 27.75 15.69
CA PRO A 99 -6.04 26.94 14.56
C PRO A 99 -4.90 26.11 13.96
N ALA A 100 -5.18 24.92 13.43
CA ALA A 100 -4.13 24.12 12.81
C ALA A 100 -3.47 24.85 11.62
N ARG A 101 -2.16 24.68 11.48
CA ARG A 101 -1.39 25.11 10.30
C ARG A 101 -1.31 23.91 9.36
N THR A 102 -1.77 24.06 8.12
CA THR A 102 -1.95 22.93 7.20
C THR A 102 -1.35 23.24 5.83
N TRP A 103 -0.68 22.26 5.25
CA TRP A 103 -0.14 22.26 3.89
C TRP A 103 -0.83 21.16 3.10
N ILE A 104 -1.42 21.51 1.96
CA ILE A 104 -2.12 20.57 1.08
C ILE A 104 -1.42 20.55 -0.27
N GLU A 105 -1.08 19.37 -0.76
CA GLU A 105 -0.50 19.18 -2.09
C GLU A 105 -1.58 19.39 -3.15
N ALA A 106 -1.22 20.11 -4.23
CA ALA A 106 -2.13 20.40 -5.33
C ALA A 106 -2.86 19.15 -5.85
N GLY A 107 -4.19 19.25 -5.95
CA GLY A 107 -5.04 18.14 -6.39
C GLY A 107 -5.42 17.17 -5.26
N GLY A 108 -5.12 17.50 -4.00
CA GLY A 108 -5.58 16.76 -2.83
C GLY A 108 -4.88 15.43 -2.59
N LYS A 109 -3.64 15.29 -3.07
CA LYS A 109 -2.87 14.04 -2.99
C LYS A 109 -2.36 13.73 -1.58
N SER A 110 -1.91 14.77 -0.89
CA SER A 110 -1.37 14.65 0.46
C SER A 110 -1.64 15.92 1.26
N LEU A 111 -1.64 15.77 2.58
CA LEU A 111 -1.79 16.87 3.52
C LEU A 111 -0.89 16.64 4.72
N VAL A 112 -0.28 17.73 5.18
CA VAL A 112 0.46 17.81 6.45
C VAL A 112 -0.19 18.89 7.31
N SER A 113 -0.49 18.59 8.56
CA SER A 113 -1.05 19.57 9.50
C SER A 113 -0.36 19.50 10.85
N ILE A 114 -0.07 20.66 11.43
CA ILE A 114 0.47 20.81 12.77
C ILE A 114 -0.60 21.45 13.66
N VAL A 115 -0.93 20.78 14.76
CA VAL A 115 -1.92 21.24 15.75
C VAL A 115 -1.40 21.05 17.16
N TYR A 116 -1.68 22.00 18.04
CA TYR A 116 -1.44 21.87 19.48
C TYR A 116 -2.71 21.38 20.18
N VAL A 117 -2.55 20.48 21.14
CA VAL A 117 -3.65 19.89 21.90
C VAL A 117 -3.45 20.10 23.40
N GLY A 118 -4.40 20.79 24.02
CA GLY A 118 -4.43 21.08 25.45
C GLY A 118 -5.06 19.98 26.30
N ASP A 119 -5.02 20.18 27.61
CA ASP A 119 -5.44 19.21 28.62
C ASP A 119 -6.96 19.06 28.80
N GLN A 120 -7.77 20.03 28.39
CA GLN A 120 -9.24 19.91 28.41
C GLN A 120 -9.77 18.95 27.34
N LEU A 121 -8.91 18.42 26.47
CA LEU A 121 -9.24 17.38 25.48
C LEU A 121 -8.90 15.97 25.98
N CYS A 122 -8.54 15.82 27.26
CA CYS A 122 -8.19 14.54 27.85
C CYS A 122 -9.39 13.61 28.06
N GLY A 123 -9.20 12.32 27.79
CA GLY A 123 -10.11 11.25 28.22
C GLY A 123 -9.65 10.56 29.50
N HIS A 124 -8.35 10.67 29.80
CA HIS A 124 -7.69 10.18 31.00
C HIS A 124 -6.66 11.24 31.43
N PRO A 125 -6.31 11.40 32.72
CA PRO A 125 -5.38 12.43 33.17
C PRO A 125 -4.09 12.46 32.34
N GLY A 126 -3.85 13.59 31.67
CA GLY A 126 -2.66 13.82 30.86
C GLY A 126 -2.65 13.13 29.48
N LEU A 127 -3.71 12.42 29.09
CA LEU A 127 -3.83 11.75 27.79
C LEU A 127 -5.04 12.24 27.00
N VAL A 128 -4.79 12.72 25.79
CA VAL A 128 -5.80 13.21 24.86
C VAL A 128 -6.79 12.09 24.52
N HIS A 129 -8.08 12.42 24.50
CA HIS A 129 -9.14 11.48 24.22
C HIS A 129 -9.02 10.94 22.78
N GLY A 130 -9.07 9.61 22.61
CA GLY A 130 -8.94 8.97 21.29
C GLY A 130 -9.95 9.48 20.26
N GLY A 131 -11.19 9.74 20.68
CA GLY A 131 -12.22 10.34 19.82
C GLY A 131 -11.90 11.75 19.29
N PHE A 132 -11.15 12.56 20.03
CA PHE A 132 -10.66 13.84 19.52
C PHE A 132 -9.62 13.60 18.40
N LEU A 133 -8.68 12.69 18.64
CA LEU A 133 -7.67 12.31 17.64
C LEU A 133 -8.32 11.75 16.37
N ALA A 134 -9.35 10.91 16.52
CA ALA A 134 -10.14 10.40 15.41
C ALA A 134 -10.79 11.53 14.61
N THR A 135 -11.39 12.50 15.29
CA THR A 135 -12.03 13.66 14.67
C THR A 135 -11.02 14.50 13.88
N MET A 136 -9.81 14.72 14.43
CA MET A 136 -8.75 15.46 13.73
C MET A 136 -8.19 14.72 12.51
N LEU A 137 -8.08 13.38 12.58
CA LEU A 137 -7.68 12.54 11.45
C LEU A 137 -8.73 12.56 10.34
N ASP A 138 -10.00 12.38 10.71
CA ASP A 138 -11.15 12.42 9.80
C ASP A 138 -11.22 13.76 9.06
N GLU A 139 -11.10 14.85 9.82
CA GLU A 139 -11.08 16.20 9.26
C GLU A 139 -9.88 16.41 8.31
N GLY A 140 -8.69 15.95 8.69
CA GLY A 140 -7.52 16.02 7.81
C GLY A 140 -7.71 15.26 6.50
N LEU A 141 -8.27 14.05 6.55
CA LEU A 141 -8.59 13.26 5.37
C LEU A 141 -9.61 13.99 4.47
N ALA A 142 -10.65 14.57 5.06
CA ALA A 142 -11.64 15.34 4.33
C ALA A 142 -11.01 16.54 3.60
N TRP A 143 -10.21 17.35 4.31
CA TRP A 143 -9.50 18.49 3.71
C TRP A 143 -8.56 18.08 2.58
N CYS A 144 -7.85 16.96 2.74
CA CYS A 144 -7.00 16.39 1.69
C CYS A 144 -7.83 16.03 0.45
N CYS A 145 -8.90 15.26 0.63
CA CYS A 145 -9.67 14.69 -0.48
C CYS A 145 -10.64 15.68 -1.16
N PHE A 146 -11.04 16.79 -0.53
CA PHE A 146 -11.99 17.73 -1.13
C PHE A 146 -11.53 18.30 -2.48
N GLU A 147 -10.24 18.47 -2.71
CA GLU A 147 -9.74 18.91 -4.03
C GLU A 147 -9.93 17.85 -5.12
N ALA A 148 -9.85 16.57 -4.76
CA ALA A 148 -9.99 15.44 -5.67
C ALA A 148 -11.46 15.04 -5.93
N MET A 149 -12.39 15.42 -5.05
CA MET A 149 -13.79 15.02 -5.13
C MET A 149 -14.63 15.85 -6.12
N PRO A 150 -15.57 15.21 -6.85
CA PRO A 150 -16.59 15.92 -7.61
C PRO A 150 -17.36 16.90 -6.70
N HIS A 151 -17.45 18.17 -7.10
CA HIS A 151 -18.13 19.24 -6.36
C HIS A 151 -17.56 19.57 -4.97
N LYS A 152 -16.41 19.01 -4.57
CA LYS A 152 -15.71 19.29 -3.29
C LYS A 152 -16.56 19.01 -2.04
N ILE A 153 -17.45 18.02 -2.10
CA ILE A 153 -18.31 17.60 -0.99
C ILE A 153 -18.18 16.09 -0.81
N GLY A 154 -18.05 15.64 0.43
CA GLY A 154 -17.97 14.22 0.78
C GLY A 154 -18.24 14.02 2.27
N VAL A 155 -18.55 12.78 2.65
CA VAL A 155 -18.69 12.36 4.05
C VAL A 155 -17.97 11.04 4.25
N THR A 156 -17.40 10.85 5.43
CA THR A 156 -16.67 9.63 5.77
C THR A 156 -17.65 8.49 5.98
N ALA A 157 -17.63 7.49 5.09
CA ALA A 157 -18.50 6.32 5.19
C ALA A 157 -18.04 5.36 6.29
N ARG A 158 -16.73 5.20 6.45
CA ARG A 158 -16.09 4.39 7.49
C ARG A 158 -14.73 4.96 7.82
N LEU A 159 -14.43 5.04 9.12
CA LEU A 159 -13.10 5.39 9.63
C LEU A 159 -12.63 4.25 10.56
N ALA A 160 -11.50 3.64 10.22
CA ALA A 160 -10.83 2.65 11.05
C ALA A 160 -9.49 3.24 11.52
N ILE A 161 -9.23 3.19 12.83
CA ILE A 161 -8.03 3.80 13.43
C ILE A 161 -7.37 2.81 14.37
N ASP A 162 -6.07 2.58 14.15
CA ASP A 162 -5.21 1.78 15.02
C ASP A 162 -4.30 2.70 15.85
N TYR A 163 -4.66 2.91 17.11
CA TYR A 163 -3.87 3.72 18.05
C TYR A 163 -2.64 2.95 18.53
N ARG A 164 -1.47 3.29 17.98
CA ARG A 164 -0.20 2.63 18.34
C ARG A 164 0.37 3.09 19.68
N LYS A 165 0.15 4.34 20.07
CA LYS A 165 0.69 4.95 21.29
C LYS A 165 -0.29 5.98 21.87
N PRO A 166 -0.36 6.13 23.21
CA PRO A 166 -1.09 7.23 23.83
C PRO A 166 -0.52 8.58 23.44
N THR A 167 -1.38 9.59 23.33
CA THR A 167 -1.00 10.96 23.01
C THR A 167 -1.05 11.81 24.29
N PRO A 168 0.10 12.32 24.77
CA PRO A 168 0.12 13.25 25.90
C PRO A 168 -0.66 14.52 25.59
N ALA A 169 -1.32 15.10 26.59
CA ALA A 169 -1.82 16.46 26.48
C ALA A 169 -0.70 17.49 26.51
N ASN A 170 -1.03 18.73 26.14
CA ASN A 170 -0.11 19.85 26.04
C ASN A 170 1.04 19.62 25.05
N SER A 171 0.79 18.82 24.01
CA SER A 171 1.76 18.46 22.97
C SER A 171 1.34 18.93 21.59
N PHE A 172 2.24 18.79 20.62
CA PHE A 172 1.96 19.02 19.21
C PHE A 172 1.67 17.69 18.51
N LEU A 173 0.68 17.69 17.62
CA LEU A 173 0.37 16.60 16.73
C LEU A 173 0.72 17.00 15.30
N VAL A 174 1.31 16.07 14.58
CA VAL A 174 1.51 16.16 13.14
C VAL A 174 0.57 15.16 12.50
N ASN A 175 -0.41 15.65 11.74
CA ASN A 175 -1.29 14.83 10.93
C ASN A 175 -0.74 14.75 9.50
N ILE A 176 -0.57 13.53 8.98
CA ILE A 176 -0.11 13.29 7.61
C ILE A 176 -1.12 12.36 6.95
N THR A 177 -1.77 12.81 5.89
CA THR A 177 -2.74 12.02 5.14
C THR A 177 -2.38 11.94 3.67
N TRP A 178 -2.75 10.84 3.02
CA TRP A 178 -2.55 10.59 1.60
C TRP A 178 -3.89 10.14 0.99
N HIS A 179 -4.22 10.64 -0.19
CA HIS A 179 -5.33 10.10 -0.97
C HIS A 179 -4.92 8.75 -1.57
N ALA A 180 -5.73 7.71 -1.37
CA ALA A 180 -5.47 6.38 -1.93
C ALA A 180 -5.52 6.41 -3.47
N GLY A 181 -4.72 5.57 -4.13
CA GLY A 181 -4.72 5.44 -5.60
C GLY A 181 -5.99 4.76 -6.13
N LEU A 182 -5.97 4.41 -7.42
CA LEU A 182 -7.00 3.56 -8.04
C LEU A 182 -7.14 2.24 -7.27
N ALA A 183 -8.36 1.88 -6.88
CA ALA A 183 -8.62 0.62 -6.19
C ALA A 183 -8.23 -0.59 -7.06
N ARG A 184 -7.79 -1.69 -6.43
CA ARG A 184 -7.35 -2.89 -7.17
C ARG A 184 -8.50 -3.52 -7.96
N SER A 185 -9.72 -3.54 -7.40
CA SER A 185 -10.91 -4.04 -8.09
C SER A 185 -11.21 -3.24 -9.36
N GLU A 186 -11.14 -1.92 -9.28
CA GLU A 186 -11.31 -1.00 -10.42
C GLU A 186 -10.22 -1.22 -11.47
N ARG A 187 -8.96 -1.36 -11.07
CA ARG A 187 -7.86 -1.69 -11.99
C ARG A 187 -8.12 -3.00 -12.72
N ASN A 188 -8.50 -4.06 -12.00
CA ASN A 188 -8.79 -5.36 -12.58
C ASN A 188 -9.95 -5.32 -13.57
N GLN A 189 -11.00 -4.55 -13.26
CA GLN A 189 -12.14 -4.33 -14.14
C GLN A 189 -11.73 -3.61 -15.43
N LEU A 190 -10.99 -2.50 -15.32
CA LEU A 190 -10.52 -1.71 -16.47
C LEU A 190 -9.53 -2.48 -17.36
N ARG A 191 -8.72 -3.36 -16.75
CA ARG A 191 -7.78 -4.24 -17.45
C ARG A 191 -8.44 -5.51 -18.01
N ASN A 192 -9.69 -5.78 -17.64
CA ASN A 192 -10.39 -7.04 -17.91
C ASN A 192 -9.55 -8.29 -17.53
N GLN A 193 -8.76 -8.16 -16.46
CA GLN A 193 -7.81 -9.16 -16.01
C GLN A 193 -7.53 -8.98 -14.52
N ARG A 194 -7.45 -10.09 -13.78
CA ARG A 194 -6.97 -10.10 -12.40
C ARG A 194 -5.51 -10.53 -12.38
N GLY A 195 -4.65 -9.74 -11.73
CA GLY A 195 -3.26 -10.12 -11.53
C GLY A 195 -3.09 -11.09 -10.37
N LEU A 196 -2.11 -11.97 -10.47
CA LEU A 196 -1.73 -12.97 -9.47
C LEU A 196 -0.25 -13.35 -9.63
N THR A 197 0.30 -14.04 -8.64
CA THR A 197 1.66 -14.57 -8.71
C THR A 197 1.64 -16.09 -8.80
N ILE A 198 2.30 -16.64 -9.82
CA ILE A 198 2.61 -18.06 -9.98
C ILE A 198 4.06 -18.27 -9.56
N TRP A 199 4.24 -18.87 -8.39
CA TRP A 199 5.53 -19.03 -7.74
C TRP A 199 6.10 -20.43 -7.95
N PHE A 200 6.98 -20.61 -8.93
CA PHE A 200 7.69 -21.89 -9.08
C PHE A 200 8.79 -22.05 -8.02
N THR A 201 8.84 -23.23 -7.41
CA THR A 201 9.92 -23.68 -6.52
C THR A 201 10.36 -25.09 -6.88
N GLY A 202 11.63 -25.42 -6.65
CA GLY A 202 12.20 -26.73 -7.01
C GLY A 202 13.72 -26.69 -7.16
N LEU A 203 14.35 -27.86 -7.23
CA LEU A 203 15.80 -28.02 -7.40
C LEU A 203 16.33 -27.33 -8.67
N SER A 204 17.64 -27.03 -8.71
CA SER A 204 18.29 -26.65 -9.97
C SER A 204 18.05 -27.72 -11.05
N ALA A 205 17.95 -27.35 -12.33
CA ALA A 205 17.63 -28.26 -13.43
C ALA A 205 16.30 -29.05 -13.33
N SER A 206 15.40 -28.72 -12.38
CA SER A 206 14.06 -29.34 -12.28
C SER A 206 13.11 -28.94 -13.42
N GLY A 207 13.44 -27.95 -14.24
CA GLY A 207 12.61 -27.50 -15.38
C GLY A 207 11.75 -26.26 -15.13
N LYS A 208 11.90 -25.58 -13.97
CA LYS A 208 11.17 -24.33 -13.64
C LYS A 208 11.16 -23.31 -14.77
N SER A 209 12.33 -22.86 -15.23
CA SER A 209 12.42 -21.82 -16.27
C SER A 209 11.83 -22.29 -17.61
N THR A 210 11.95 -23.58 -17.94
CA THR A 210 11.38 -24.17 -19.15
C THR A 210 9.85 -24.12 -19.12
N VAL A 211 9.24 -24.61 -18.04
CA VAL A 211 7.77 -24.58 -17.89
C VAL A 211 7.26 -23.14 -17.74
N ALA A 212 7.96 -22.28 -16.99
CA ALA A 212 7.59 -20.88 -16.83
C ALA A 212 7.61 -20.11 -18.16
N THR A 213 8.59 -20.37 -19.04
CA THR A 213 8.65 -19.74 -20.37
C THR A 213 7.50 -20.22 -21.26
N ALA A 214 7.23 -21.52 -21.29
CA ALA A 214 6.11 -22.06 -22.06
C ALA A 214 4.75 -21.57 -21.52
N LEU A 215 4.60 -21.46 -20.21
CA LEU A 215 3.41 -20.92 -19.55
C LEU A 215 3.20 -19.44 -19.88
N GLU A 216 4.25 -18.62 -19.81
CA GLU A 216 4.21 -17.20 -20.20
C GLU A 216 3.71 -17.06 -21.64
N GLN A 217 4.29 -17.80 -22.58
CA GLN A 217 3.85 -17.80 -23.98
C GLN A 217 2.39 -18.23 -24.12
N HIS A 218 1.97 -19.29 -23.42
CA HIS A 218 0.61 -19.78 -23.49
C HIS A 218 -0.42 -18.76 -22.97
N LEU A 219 -0.16 -18.13 -21.82
CA LEU A 219 -1.03 -17.10 -21.24
C LEU A 219 -1.12 -15.86 -22.16
N LEU A 220 -0.01 -15.45 -22.78
CA LEU A 220 -0.01 -14.36 -23.76
C LEU A 220 -0.85 -14.70 -25.00
N HIS A 221 -0.78 -15.94 -25.51
CA HIS A 221 -1.66 -16.39 -26.61
C HIS A 221 -3.14 -16.41 -26.23
N LEU A 222 -3.47 -16.62 -24.95
CA LEU A 222 -4.83 -16.50 -24.42
C LEU A 222 -5.27 -15.04 -24.18
N GLY A 223 -4.41 -14.07 -24.46
CA GLY A 223 -4.70 -12.64 -24.30
C GLY A 223 -4.44 -12.10 -22.89
N TYR A 224 -3.83 -12.88 -22.00
CA TYR A 224 -3.48 -12.44 -20.65
C TYR A 224 -2.12 -11.75 -20.62
N ALA A 225 -2.02 -10.61 -19.95
CA ALA A 225 -0.73 -10.02 -19.62
C ALA A 225 -0.03 -10.90 -18.58
N ALA A 226 1.11 -11.49 -18.95
CA ALA A 226 1.97 -12.29 -18.08
C ALA A 226 3.42 -11.81 -18.20
N TYR A 227 4.19 -11.94 -17.12
CA TYR A 227 5.60 -11.58 -17.12
C TYR A 227 6.41 -12.49 -16.22
N ARG A 228 7.49 -13.05 -16.77
CA ARG A 228 8.39 -13.96 -16.05
C ARG A 228 9.52 -13.23 -15.34
N LEU A 229 9.69 -13.53 -14.05
CA LEU A 229 10.79 -13.08 -13.20
C LEU A 229 11.70 -14.27 -12.91
N ASP A 230 12.96 -14.22 -13.32
CA ASP A 230 13.89 -15.32 -13.14
C ASP A 230 15.33 -14.86 -12.86
N GLY A 231 16.24 -15.84 -12.77
CA GLY A 231 17.65 -15.56 -12.56
C GLY A 231 18.29 -14.76 -13.71
N ASP A 232 17.77 -14.78 -14.93
CA ASP A 232 18.42 -14.12 -16.06
C ASP A 232 18.08 -12.62 -16.07
N ASN A 233 16.83 -12.23 -15.80
CA ASN A 233 16.42 -10.83 -15.81
C ASN A 233 16.52 -10.11 -14.44
N VAL A 234 16.48 -10.85 -13.32
CA VAL A 234 16.58 -10.24 -11.99
C VAL A 234 18.02 -10.20 -11.49
N ARG A 235 18.79 -11.29 -11.65
CA ARG A 235 20.09 -11.47 -10.98
C ARG A 235 21.16 -10.48 -11.45
N PHE A 236 21.14 -10.11 -12.72
CA PHE A 236 22.11 -9.18 -13.30
C PHE A 236 21.62 -7.73 -13.33
N GLY A 237 20.36 -7.49 -12.94
CA GLY A 237 19.75 -6.17 -12.85
C GLY A 237 19.52 -5.76 -11.40
N LEU A 238 18.29 -5.98 -10.91
CA LEU A 238 17.84 -5.59 -9.58
C LEU A 238 18.68 -6.21 -8.44
N ASN A 239 19.14 -7.45 -8.63
CA ASN A 239 19.83 -8.23 -7.60
C ASN A 239 21.33 -8.42 -7.91
N LYS A 240 21.93 -7.53 -8.71
CA LYS A 240 23.33 -7.63 -9.14
C LYS A 240 24.34 -7.48 -8.01
N ASP A 241 23.93 -6.89 -6.89
CA ASP A 241 24.70 -6.72 -5.67
C ASP A 241 24.75 -7.99 -4.80
N LEU A 242 23.88 -8.98 -5.06
CA LEU A 242 23.72 -10.15 -4.21
C LEU A 242 24.57 -11.34 -4.66
N GLY A 243 25.33 -11.90 -3.72
CA GLY A 243 26.06 -13.15 -3.86
C GLY A 243 25.20 -14.40 -3.64
N PHE A 244 25.83 -15.55 -3.38
CA PHE A 244 25.15 -16.84 -3.19
C PHE A 244 25.11 -17.31 -1.73
N SER A 245 25.48 -16.45 -0.79
CA SER A 245 25.38 -16.74 0.64
C SER A 245 23.93 -16.95 1.08
N GLU A 246 23.71 -17.54 2.25
CA GLU A 246 22.36 -17.71 2.80
C GLU A 246 21.61 -16.38 2.94
N ALA A 247 22.27 -15.36 3.50
CA ALA A 247 21.69 -14.01 3.65
C ALA A 247 21.33 -13.38 2.29
N ASP A 248 22.21 -13.52 1.29
CA ASP A 248 21.93 -13.03 -0.07
C ASP A 248 20.76 -13.75 -0.73
N ARG A 249 20.55 -15.05 -0.43
CA ARG A 249 19.42 -15.82 -0.95
C ARG A 249 18.10 -15.36 -0.33
N VAL A 250 18.08 -15.15 0.98
CA VAL A 250 16.93 -14.61 1.70
C VAL A 250 16.56 -13.25 1.12
N GLU A 251 17.53 -12.33 0.98
CA GLU A 251 17.28 -11.00 0.41
C GLU A 251 16.87 -11.07 -1.07
N ASN A 252 17.47 -11.97 -1.85
CA ASN A 252 17.09 -12.18 -3.25
C ASN A 252 15.62 -12.58 -3.35
N ILE A 253 15.16 -13.54 -2.54
CA ILE A 253 13.76 -13.97 -2.54
C ILE A 253 12.85 -12.87 -1.99
N ARG A 254 13.24 -12.12 -0.96
CA ARG A 254 12.48 -10.99 -0.44
C ARG A 254 12.26 -9.91 -1.52
N ARG A 255 13.30 -9.50 -2.24
CA ARG A 255 13.20 -8.53 -3.34
C ARG A 255 12.30 -9.03 -4.47
N VAL A 256 12.47 -10.28 -4.90
CA VAL A 256 11.62 -10.91 -5.93
C VAL A 256 10.16 -10.95 -5.48
N SER A 257 9.90 -11.22 -4.20
CA SER A 257 8.54 -11.27 -3.65
C SER A 257 7.83 -9.91 -3.76
N GLU A 258 8.53 -8.82 -3.41
CA GLU A 258 8.00 -7.46 -3.55
C GLU A 258 7.73 -7.09 -5.01
N VAL A 259 8.64 -7.46 -5.92
CA VAL A 259 8.45 -7.19 -7.35
C VAL A 259 7.30 -8.00 -7.93
N ALA A 260 7.21 -9.29 -7.62
CA ALA A 260 6.09 -10.14 -8.06
C ALA A 260 4.75 -9.57 -7.58
N LYS A 261 4.69 -9.10 -6.33
CA LYS A 261 3.53 -8.40 -5.76
C LYS A 261 3.15 -7.17 -6.57
N LEU A 262 4.12 -6.32 -6.97
CA LEU A 262 3.85 -5.14 -7.79
C LEU A 262 3.31 -5.50 -9.19
N PHE A 263 3.84 -6.55 -9.83
CA PHE A 263 3.29 -7.05 -11.10
C PHE A 263 1.86 -7.55 -10.92
N ALA A 264 1.60 -8.34 -9.88
CA ALA A 264 0.27 -8.85 -9.59
C ALA A 264 -0.75 -7.75 -9.22
N ASP A 265 -0.33 -6.72 -8.48
CA ASP A 265 -1.14 -5.55 -8.18
C ASP A 265 -1.45 -4.70 -9.44
N SER A 266 -0.54 -4.70 -10.42
CA SER A 266 -0.74 -4.05 -11.72
C SER A 266 -1.72 -4.76 -12.66
N SER A 267 -2.41 -5.79 -12.18
CA SER A 267 -3.25 -6.71 -12.96
C SER A 267 -2.47 -7.58 -13.95
N THR A 268 -1.20 -7.90 -13.69
CA THR A 268 -0.37 -8.82 -14.52
C THR A 268 -0.22 -10.19 -13.83
N ILE A 269 -0.13 -11.28 -14.60
CA ILE A 269 0.23 -12.59 -14.04
C ILE A 269 1.76 -12.65 -13.90
N ALA A 270 2.27 -12.49 -12.69
CA ALA A 270 3.69 -12.60 -12.40
C ALA A 270 4.09 -14.08 -12.31
N ILE A 271 5.12 -14.49 -13.04
CA ILE A 271 5.60 -15.89 -13.05
C ILE A 271 7.03 -15.92 -12.53
N THR A 272 7.26 -16.41 -11.31
CA THR A 272 8.61 -16.43 -10.74
C THR A 272 9.25 -17.81 -10.89
N ALA A 273 10.49 -17.88 -11.38
CA ALA A 273 11.21 -19.15 -11.62
C ALA A 273 12.52 -19.26 -10.81
N PHE A 274 12.44 -19.16 -9.49
CA PHE A 274 13.59 -19.25 -8.58
C PHE A 274 13.64 -20.58 -7.84
N ILE A 275 14.81 -20.97 -7.32
CA ILE A 275 14.90 -22.19 -6.48
C ILE A 275 14.06 -22.02 -5.21
N SER A 276 14.14 -20.85 -4.57
CA SER A 276 13.44 -20.51 -3.32
C SER A 276 13.46 -21.66 -2.29
N PRO A 277 14.66 -22.08 -1.83
CA PRO A 277 14.84 -23.35 -1.14
C PRO A 277 14.22 -23.41 0.26
N TYR A 278 14.07 -22.27 0.94
CA TYR A 278 13.58 -22.21 2.32
C TYR A 278 12.07 -21.95 2.35
N ARG A 279 11.34 -22.76 3.13
CA ARG A 279 9.89 -22.59 3.33
C ARG A 279 9.56 -21.24 3.95
N ALA A 280 10.39 -20.75 4.88
CA ALA A 280 10.18 -19.47 5.54
C ALA A 280 10.13 -18.29 4.55
N ASP A 281 11.00 -18.30 3.54
CA ASP A 281 11.03 -17.26 2.52
C ASP A 281 9.81 -17.31 1.60
N ARG A 282 9.37 -18.53 1.22
CA ARG A 282 8.14 -18.72 0.43
C ARG A 282 6.89 -18.32 1.21
N ALA A 283 6.85 -18.62 2.51
CA ALA A 283 5.77 -18.20 3.40
C ALA A 283 5.76 -16.68 3.61
N LEU A 284 6.92 -16.02 3.67
CA LEU A 284 6.99 -14.56 3.65
C LEU A 284 6.45 -13.99 2.34
N ALA A 285 6.86 -14.55 1.19
CA ALA A 285 6.36 -14.14 -0.11
C ALA A 285 4.82 -14.22 -0.18
N ARG A 286 4.25 -15.35 0.25
CA ARG A 286 2.79 -15.55 0.33
C ARG A 286 2.10 -14.51 1.21
N ARG A 287 2.59 -14.30 2.44
CA ARG A 287 2.04 -13.29 3.37
C ARG A 287 2.04 -11.89 2.77
N LEU A 288 3.10 -11.49 2.07
CA LEU A 288 3.16 -10.17 1.41
C LEU A 288 2.05 -9.99 0.36
N HIS A 289 1.61 -11.06 -0.31
CA HIS A 289 0.52 -11.02 -1.28
C HIS A 289 -0.85 -11.00 -0.59
N ASP A 290 -1.01 -11.76 0.48
CA ASP A 290 -2.23 -11.78 1.30
C ASP A 290 -2.50 -10.41 1.94
N GLU A 291 -1.46 -9.79 2.52
CA GLU A 291 -1.53 -8.47 3.18
C GLU A 291 -1.75 -7.31 2.18
N ALA A 292 -1.38 -7.46 0.91
CA ALA A 292 -1.52 -6.39 -0.08
C ALA A 292 -2.97 -5.98 -0.36
N GLY A 293 -3.94 -6.89 -0.15
CA GLY A 293 -5.36 -6.65 -0.43
C GLY A 293 -6.16 -6.04 0.72
N SER A 294 -5.56 -5.77 1.88
CA SER A 294 -6.29 -5.40 3.11
C SER A 294 -6.73 -3.94 3.19
N ASN A 295 -6.34 -3.07 2.26
CA ASN A 295 -6.43 -1.62 2.47
C ASN A 295 -7.69 -0.96 1.89
N ASP A 296 -8.38 -1.55 0.90
CA ASP A 296 -9.59 -0.92 0.32
C ASP A 296 -10.74 -1.90 -0.01
N ASP A 297 -10.49 -3.11 -0.53
CA ASP A 297 -11.55 -3.99 -1.07
C ASP A 297 -11.60 -5.42 -0.48
N ASN A 298 -10.72 -5.78 0.45
CA ASN A 298 -10.49 -7.18 0.90
C ASN A 298 -10.17 -8.17 -0.25
N ASP A 299 -9.71 -7.68 -1.41
CA ASP A 299 -9.31 -8.51 -2.56
C ASP A 299 -7.80 -8.79 -2.51
N ALA A 300 -7.41 -9.79 -1.71
CA ALA A 300 -6.04 -10.29 -1.60
C ALA A 300 -5.46 -10.67 -2.97
N ILE A 301 -4.16 -10.47 -3.14
CA ILE A 301 -3.47 -10.87 -4.36
C ILE A 301 -3.27 -12.39 -4.30
N PRO A 302 -3.78 -13.17 -5.27
CA PRO A 302 -3.59 -14.61 -5.24
C PRO A 302 -2.11 -14.99 -5.41
N PHE A 303 -1.66 -15.90 -4.57
CA PHE A 303 -0.33 -16.51 -4.62
C PHE A 303 -0.47 -18.02 -4.87
N VAL A 304 0.08 -18.51 -5.97
CA VAL A 304 -0.05 -19.90 -6.44
C VAL A 304 1.34 -20.53 -6.43
N GLU A 305 1.66 -21.32 -5.41
CA GLU A 305 2.91 -22.04 -5.30
C GLU A 305 2.89 -23.31 -6.17
N VAL A 306 3.81 -23.38 -7.12
CA VAL A 306 3.98 -24.51 -8.03
C VAL A 306 5.26 -25.26 -7.67
N PHE A 307 5.10 -26.42 -7.05
CA PHE A 307 6.21 -27.30 -6.74
C PHE A 307 6.63 -28.10 -7.97
N VAL A 308 7.87 -27.90 -8.43
CA VAL A 308 8.48 -28.68 -9.50
C VAL A 308 9.27 -29.83 -8.90
N ASP A 309 8.54 -30.92 -8.67
CA ASP A 309 8.99 -32.13 -8.00
C ASP A 309 9.80 -33.01 -8.97
N VAL A 310 11.13 -33.01 -8.77
CA VAL A 310 12.07 -33.80 -9.54
C VAL A 310 13.09 -34.40 -8.57
N PRO A 311 13.28 -35.74 -8.57
CA PRO A 311 14.30 -36.36 -7.76
C PRO A 311 15.70 -35.80 -8.05
N LEU A 312 16.52 -35.64 -7.02
CA LEU A 312 17.86 -35.07 -7.14
C LEU A 312 18.71 -35.75 -8.22
N HIS A 313 18.67 -37.09 -8.31
CA HIS A 313 19.45 -37.84 -9.30
C HIS A 313 19.05 -37.50 -10.75
N VAL A 314 17.78 -37.21 -11.02
CA VAL A 314 17.30 -36.79 -12.34
C VAL A 314 17.80 -35.37 -12.66
N ALA A 315 17.76 -34.47 -11.66
CA ALA A 315 18.30 -33.12 -11.81
C ALA A 315 19.81 -33.12 -12.08
N GLU A 316 20.57 -33.97 -11.36
CA GLU A 316 22.01 -34.21 -11.57
C GLU A 316 22.30 -34.80 -12.96
N GLN A 317 21.45 -35.69 -13.47
CA GLN A 317 21.61 -36.24 -14.81
C GLN A 317 21.40 -35.18 -15.91
N ARG A 318 20.43 -34.27 -15.72
CA ARG A 318 20.13 -33.20 -16.69
C ARG A 318 21.26 -32.17 -16.80
N ASP A 319 21.77 -31.72 -15.66
CA ASP A 319 22.83 -30.72 -15.45
C ASP A 319 23.24 -29.86 -16.67
N PRO A 320 22.32 -29.06 -17.26
CA PRO A 320 22.56 -28.39 -18.54
C PRO A 320 23.63 -27.29 -18.45
N LYS A 321 23.87 -26.78 -17.24
CA LYS A 321 24.86 -25.73 -16.95
C LYS A 321 26.13 -26.29 -16.28
N GLY A 322 26.24 -27.62 -16.10
CA GLY A 322 27.39 -28.24 -15.44
C GLY A 322 27.56 -27.88 -13.97
N LEU A 323 26.50 -27.39 -13.30
CA LEU A 323 26.54 -26.87 -11.94
C LEU A 323 26.56 -28.00 -10.91
N TYR A 324 25.85 -29.10 -11.15
CA TYR A 324 25.87 -30.26 -10.25
C TYR A 324 27.25 -30.93 -10.23
N LYS A 325 27.89 -31.09 -11.40
CA LYS A 325 29.26 -31.59 -11.49
C LYS A 325 30.24 -30.74 -10.70
N LYS A 326 30.18 -29.42 -10.87
CA LYS A 326 31.02 -28.45 -10.12
C LYS A 326 30.74 -28.46 -8.62
N ALA A 327 29.49 -28.59 -8.21
CA ALA A 327 29.11 -28.71 -6.81
C ALA A 327 29.65 -29.99 -6.17
N ARG A 328 29.53 -31.14 -6.86
CA ARG A 328 30.09 -32.43 -6.41
C ARG A 328 31.62 -32.42 -6.34
N ALA A 329 32.28 -31.67 -7.22
CA ALA A 329 33.74 -31.47 -7.19
C ALA A 329 34.21 -30.50 -6.09
N GLY A 330 33.29 -29.78 -5.42
CA GLY A 330 33.61 -28.79 -4.38
C GLY A 330 33.91 -27.39 -4.91
N ASP A 331 33.81 -27.16 -6.21
CA ASP A 331 34.04 -25.85 -6.84
C ASP A 331 32.94 -24.83 -6.53
N ILE A 332 31.72 -25.31 -6.26
CA ILE A 332 30.57 -24.49 -5.86
C ILE A 332 30.15 -24.89 -4.46
N LYS A 333 30.37 -23.99 -3.50
CA LYS A 333 29.91 -24.14 -2.11
C LYS A 333 28.42 -23.83 -1.99
N ASP A 334 27.80 -24.39 -0.95
CA ASP A 334 26.39 -24.14 -0.57
C ASP A 334 25.39 -24.39 -1.71
N PHE A 335 25.62 -25.42 -2.53
CA PHE A 335 24.76 -25.72 -3.67
C PHE A 335 23.51 -26.49 -3.21
N THR A 336 22.33 -25.96 -3.54
CA THR A 336 21.04 -26.52 -3.12
C THR A 336 20.85 -27.96 -3.62
N GLY A 337 20.54 -28.87 -2.70
CA GLY A 337 20.38 -30.30 -2.94
C GLY A 337 21.68 -31.12 -2.84
N ILE A 338 22.85 -30.47 -2.70
CA ILE A 338 24.15 -31.14 -2.57
C ILE A 338 24.81 -30.79 -1.23
N SER A 339 25.12 -29.51 -1.02
CA SER A 339 25.80 -28.98 0.17
C SER A 339 24.96 -27.95 0.94
N ALA A 340 23.79 -27.57 0.42
CA ALA A 340 22.76 -26.77 1.09
C ALA A 340 21.38 -27.43 0.93
N PRO A 341 20.44 -27.24 1.89
CA PRO A 341 19.14 -27.92 1.86
C PRO A 341 18.20 -27.35 0.79
N TYR A 342 17.24 -28.18 0.39
CA TYR A 342 16.00 -27.77 -0.27
C TYR A 342 14.83 -28.24 0.57
N GLU A 343 14.02 -27.32 1.08
CA GLU A 343 12.87 -27.63 1.91
C GLU A 343 11.62 -27.73 1.01
N GLU A 344 11.24 -28.94 0.66
CA GLU A 344 10.07 -29.22 -0.19
C GLU A 344 8.79 -28.56 0.36
N PRO A 345 7.94 -27.94 -0.47
CA PRO A 345 6.65 -27.42 -0.03
C PRO A 345 5.78 -28.50 0.61
N ILE A 346 5.06 -28.16 1.68
CA ILE A 346 4.18 -29.11 2.39
C ILE A 346 2.80 -29.14 1.73
N ASP A 347 2.26 -27.99 1.37
CA ASP A 347 0.93 -27.83 0.78
C ASP A 347 0.97 -26.80 -0.37
N PRO A 348 1.67 -27.10 -1.48
CA PRO A 348 1.66 -26.23 -2.66
C PRO A 348 0.32 -26.32 -3.38
N GLU A 349 -0.15 -25.21 -3.98
CA GLU A 349 -1.38 -25.22 -4.79
C GLU A 349 -1.32 -26.20 -5.96
N ILE A 350 -0.13 -26.38 -6.55
CA ILE A 350 0.10 -27.25 -7.71
C ILE A 350 1.43 -27.98 -7.53
N THR A 351 1.46 -29.30 -7.77
CA THR A 351 2.69 -30.08 -7.92
C THR A 351 2.79 -30.62 -9.34
N ILE A 352 3.93 -30.41 -10.00
CA ILE A 352 4.24 -30.93 -11.33
C ILE A 352 5.49 -31.80 -11.30
N ARG A 353 5.49 -32.90 -12.07
CA ARG A 353 6.63 -33.82 -12.19
C ARG A 353 7.19 -33.79 -13.60
N THR A 354 8.12 -32.87 -13.86
CA THR A 354 8.69 -32.65 -15.21
C THR A 354 9.57 -33.81 -15.69
N HIS A 355 9.78 -34.83 -14.86
CA HIS A 355 10.48 -36.06 -15.22
C HIS A 355 9.54 -37.17 -15.69
N GLU A 356 8.23 -37.01 -15.45
CA GLU A 356 7.17 -37.93 -15.87
C GLU A 356 6.23 -37.30 -16.92
N SER A 357 6.24 -35.97 -17.04
CA SER A 357 5.35 -35.22 -17.91
C SER A 357 6.11 -34.34 -18.90
N SER A 358 5.52 -34.11 -20.07
CA SER A 358 6.02 -33.13 -21.04
C SER A 358 5.88 -31.70 -20.50
N VAL A 359 6.53 -30.74 -21.15
CA VAL A 359 6.39 -29.31 -20.79
C VAL A 359 4.96 -28.86 -21.04
N GLU A 360 4.36 -29.32 -22.14
CA GLU A 360 3.01 -29.04 -22.57
C GLU A 360 1.98 -29.56 -21.55
N ASP A 361 2.17 -30.78 -21.04
CA ASP A 361 1.31 -31.36 -20.00
C ASP A 361 1.39 -30.56 -18.69
N CYS A 362 2.60 -30.13 -18.30
CA CYS A 362 2.79 -29.29 -17.11
C CYS A 362 2.09 -27.93 -17.25
N VAL A 363 2.20 -27.29 -18.42
CA VAL A 363 1.50 -26.03 -18.71
C VAL A 363 -0.01 -26.27 -18.70
N ALA A 364 -0.51 -27.33 -19.33
CA ALA A 364 -1.93 -27.66 -19.35
C ALA A 364 -2.49 -27.89 -17.94
N GLN A 365 -1.74 -28.56 -17.06
CA GLN A 365 -2.12 -28.75 -15.65
C GLN A 365 -2.25 -27.41 -14.92
N ILE A 366 -1.28 -26.51 -15.07
CA ILE A 366 -1.30 -25.20 -14.40
C ILE A 366 -2.47 -24.36 -14.94
N THR A 367 -2.61 -24.26 -16.26
CA THR A 367 -3.67 -23.46 -16.89
C THR A 367 -5.07 -23.98 -16.52
N ARG A 368 -5.25 -25.31 -16.45
CA ARG A 368 -6.53 -25.91 -16.01
C ARG A 368 -6.85 -25.52 -14.57
N TRP A 369 -5.88 -25.63 -13.66
CA TRP A 369 -6.07 -25.22 -12.26
C TRP A 369 -6.43 -23.73 -12.14
N LEU A 370 -5.75 -22.87 -12.90
CA LEU A 370 -6.06 -21.43 -12.94
C LEU A 370 -7.48 -21.15 -13.42
N ALA A 371 -7.96 -21.91 -14.41
CA ALA A 371 -9.32 -21.79 -14.93
C ALA A 371 -10.36 -22.29 -13.92
N GLU A 372 -10.10 -23.43 -13.25
CA GLU A 372 -10.97 -23.99 -12.19
C GLU A 372 -11.12 -23.03 -11.00
N LYS A 373 -10.07 -22.27 -10.66
CA LYS A 373 -10.11 -21.22 -9.64
C LYS A 373 -10.70 -19.90 -10.12
N GLY A 374 -11.06 -19.79 -11.40
CA GLY A 374 -11.64 -18.59 -11.99
C GLY A 374 -10.66 -17.44 -12.21
N TYR A 375 -9.34 -17.71 -12.21
CA TYR A 375 -8.33 -16.69 -12.49
C TYR A 375 -8.20 -16.38 -13.97
N ILE A 376 -8.43 -17.38 -14.82
CA ILE A 376 -8.42 -17.24 -16.28
C ILE A 376 -9.64 -17.93 -16.88
N LYS A 377 -9.92 -17.63 -18.16
CA LYS A 377 -10.94 -18.28 -18.98
C LYS A 377 -10.24 -18.99 -20.12
N LEU A 378 -10.53 -20.27 -20.29
CA LEU A 378 -10.10 -21.02 -21.45
C LEU A 378 -11.07 -20.77 -22.62
N PRO A 379 -10.60 -20.74 -23.87
CA PRO A 379 -11.47 -20.74 -25.04
C PRO A 379 -12.36 -21.99 -24.99
N GLN A 380 -13.63 -21.82 -25.35
CA GLN A 380 -14.58 -22.94 -25.50
C GLN A 380 -14.26 -23.79 -26.72
#